data_AF-A0A8B8CB86-F1
#
_entry.id   AF-A0A8B8CB86-F1
#
_cell.length_a   1.000
_cell.length_b   1.000
_cell.length_c   1.000
_cell.angle_alpha   90.00
_cell.angle_beta   90.00
_cell.angle_gamma   90.00
#
_symmetry.space_group_name_H-M   'P 1'
#
loop_
_entity.id
_entity.type
_entity.pdbx_description
1 polymer ?
#
loop_
_entity_poly.entity_id
_entity_poly.type
_entity_poly.pdbx_seq_one_letter_code
_entity_poly.pdbx_strand_id
1 'polypeptide(L)'
;MTENKSTNLEKACFEKGLKFLKDAGVNVVEVVTDAHVQIGALMKKNQYANIRHSFDIWHGTKNLGKKIIKISQEKGQKNKPLLEWTKDVVNHYWHCATISNSTEEFQTMWYGILHHVVDEHEWVASYEREDVSNIRCNHGPLPPDRNKAYLEKDSDAHDALRNIVMDKRLQNNIHYYLNCRSTSDLETFQNLILAYASKRHAYTPPVYRARNRLAALDHNNHLGRSILVKSDGSQRSADGHDLN
;
A
#
# COMPACT_ATOMS: atom_id res chain seq x y z
N MET A 1 -12.52 28.03 -9.57
CA MET A 1 -13.07 27.09 -10.59
C MET A 1 -12.01 26.03 -10.84
N THR A 2 -12.33 24.75 -10.68
CA THR A 2 -11.44 23.66 -11.10
C THR A 2 -11.66 23.48 -12.60
N GLU A 3 -10.64 23.68 -13.43
CA GLU A 3 -10.69 23.63 -14.91
C GLU A 3 -11.07 22.25 -15.50
N ASN A 4 -12.12 21.59 -15.01
CA ASN A 4 -12.56 20.23 -15.39
C ASN A 4 -11.48 19.13 -15.30
N LYS A 5 -10.38 19.35 -14.56
CA LYS A 5 -9.34 18.35 -14.29
C LYS A 5 -9.64 17.64 -12.96
N SER A 6 -9.77 16.30 -13.00
CA SER A 6 -10.09 15.45 -11.82
C SER A 6 -9.16 15.72 -10.63
N THR A 7 -7.86 15.87 -10.88
CA THR A 7 -6.84 16.08 -9.83
C THR A 7 -7.05 17.38 -9.06
N ASN A 8 -7.44 18.46 -9.75
CA ASN A 8 -7.76 19.73 -9.10
C ASN A 8 -9.02 19.64 -8.23
N LEU A 9 -9.99 18.82 -8.66
CA LEU A 9 -11.21 18.57 -7.89
C LEU A 9 -10.90 17.72 -6.65
N GLU A 10 -10.08 16.68 -6.77
CA GLU A 10 -9.66 15.83 -5.65
C GLU A 10 -8.98 16.66 -4.56
N LYS A 11 -8.03 17.52 -4.93
CA LYS A 11 -7.38 18.43 -3.98
C LYS A 11 -8.37 19.38 -3.31
N ALA A 12 -9.26 20.02 -4.08
CA ALA A 12 -10.25 20.94 -3.52
C ALA A 12 -11.25 20.23 -2.59
N CYS A 13 -11.67 19.01 -2.95
CA CYS A 13 -12.53 18.17 -2.12
C CYS A 13 -11.83 17.73 -0.84
N PHE A 14 -10.55 17.36 -0.92
CA PHE A 14 -9.73 17.02 0.24
C PHE A 14 -9.60 18.19 1.22
N GLU A 15 -9.22 19.38 0.73
CA GLU A 15 -9.10 20.59 1.56
C GLU A 15 -10.45 20.93 2.23
N LYS A 16 -11.55 20.83 1.47
CA LYS A 16 -12.89 21.08 1.99
C LYS A 16 -13.31 20.05 3.05
N GLY A 17 -13.02 18.77 2.83
CA GLY A 17 -13.33 17.70 3.78
C GLY A 17 -12.54 17.83 5.08
N LEU A 18 -11.24 18.09 4.97
CA LEU A 18 -10.38 18.30 6.14
C LEU A 18 -10.77 19.56 6.92
N LYS A 19 -11.13 20.65 6.22
CA LYS A 19 -11.67 21.86 6.85
C LYS A 19 -12.98 21.58 7.59
N PHE A 20 -13.90 20.83 6.98
CA PHE A 20 -15.17 20.45 7.62
C PHE A 20 -14.95 19.73 8.96
N LEU A 21 -14.01 18.78 9.02
CA LEU A 21 -13.66 18.08 10.25
C LEU A 21 -13.09 19.02 11.31
N LYS A 22 -12.14 19.89 10.91
CA LYS A 22 -11.53 20.89 11.80
C LYS A 22 -12.55 21.88 12.35
N ASP A 23 -13.44 22.41 11.49
CA ASP A 23 -14.49 23.36 11.88
C ASP A 23 -15.50 22.71 12.84
N ALA A 24 -15.69 21.39 12.76
CA ALA A 24 -16.50 20.60 13.70
C ALA A 24 -15.76 20.25 15.01
N GLY A 25 -14.54 20.75 15.24
CA GLY A 25 -13.75 20.49 16.43
C GLY A 25 -13.06 19.11 16.46
N VAL A 26 -13.04 18.37 15.35
CA VAL A 26 -12.36 17.07 15.29
C VAL A 26 -10.84 17.29 15.23
N ASN A 27 -10.13 16.72 16.21
CA ASN A 27 -8.66 16.70 16.20
C ASN A 27 -8.15 15.63 15.23
N VAL A 28 -7.86 16.02 13.99
CA VAL A 28 -7.32 15.12 12.97
C VAL A 28 -5.81 14.93 13.20
N VAL A 29 -5.44 13.79 13.78
CA VAL A 29 -4.04 13.44 14.07
C VAL A 29 -3.31 12.80 12.89
N GLU A 30 -4.05 12.13 11.99
CA GLU A 30 -3.50 11.41 10.86
C GLU A 30 -4.46 11.43 9.67
N VAL A 31 -3.89 11.48 8.47
CA VAL A 31 -4.60 11.33 7.21
C VAL A 31 -3.92 10.23 6.39
N VAL A 32 -4.73 9.31 5.85
CA VAL A 32 -4.28 8.22 4.98
C VAL A 32 -4.79 8.48 3.56
N THR A 33 -3.90 8.42 2.57
CA THR A 33 -4.26 8.62 1.16
C THR A 33 -3.51 7.67 0.23
N ASP A 34 -3.93 7.57 -1.02
CA ASP A 34 -3.03 7.11 -2.08
C ASP A 34 -1.79 7.99 -2.19
N ALA A 35 -0.76 7.50 -2.90
CA ALA A 35 0.45 8.24 -3.25
C ALA A 35 0.20 9.35 -4.31
N HIS A 36 -0.85 10.16 -4.10
CA HIS A 36 -1.28 11.24 -4.99
C HIS A 36 -0.40 12.48 -4.81
N VAL A 37 0.33 12.85 -5.86
CA VAL A 37 1.38 13.87 -5.83
C VAL A 37 0.88 15.23 -5.33
N GLN A 38 -0.31 15.67 -5.75
CA GLN A 38 -0.83 16.98 -5.33
C GLN A 38 -1.27 17.01 -3.87
N ILE A 39 -1.78 15.89 -3.33
CA ILE A 39 -2.16 15.80 -1.92
C ILE A 39 -0.90 15.69 -1.06
N GLY A 40 0.08 14.89 -1.49
CA GLY A 40 1.39 14.84 -0.83
C GLY A 40 2.08 16.22 -0.78
N ALA A 41 2.06 16.98 -1.88
CA ALA A 41 2.58 18.35 -1.90
C ALA A 41 1.78 19.30 -0.98
N LEU A 42 0.46 19.12 -0.89
CA LEU A 42 -0.41 19.90 -0.02
C LEU A 42 -0.10 19.63 1.47
N MET A 43 -0.01 18.36 1.86
CA MET A 43 0.23 17.94 3.26
C MET A 43 1.61 18.36 3.79
N LYS A 44 2.57 18.63 2.90
CA LYS A 44 3.89 19.19 3.28
C LYS A 44 3.85 20.67 3.70
N LYS A 45 2.74 21.38 3.52
CA LYS A 45 2.62 22.79 3.93
C LYS A 45 2.52 22.93 5.45
N ASN A 46 3.07 24.02 5.99
CA ASN A 46 3.11 24.30 7.44
C ASN A 46 1.74 24.19 8.14
N GLN A 47 0.64 24.56 7.48
CA GLN A 47 -0.72 24.46 8.06
C GLN A 47 -1.17 23.02 8.39
N TYR A 48 -0.45 22.00 7.90
CA TYR A 48 -0.71 20.58 8.15
C TYR A 48 0.46 19.88 8.84
N ALA A 49 1.48 20.61 9.31
CA ALA A 49 2.68 20.03 9.92
C ALA A 49 2.39 19.13 11.14
N ASN A 50 1.30 19.40 11.86
CA ASN A 50 0.88 18.62 13.03
C ASN A 50 -0.02 17.42 12.68
N ILE A 51 -0.32 17.21 11.40
CA ILE A 51 -1.13 16.09 10.93
C ILE A 51 -0.18 15.10 10.26
N ARG A 52 -0.11 13.89 10.81
CA ARG A 52 0.65 12.82 10.19
C ARG A 52 0.02 12.47 8.83
N HIS A 53 0.85 12.34 7.81
CA HIS A 53 0.41 11.86 6.50
C HIS A 53 0.95 10.46 6.29
N SER A 54 0.08 9.51 5.96
CA SER A 54 0.45 8.14 5.62
C SER A 54 -0.14 7.74 4.27
N PHE A 55 0.53 6.81 3.61
CA PHE A 55 0.05 6.21 2.37
C PHE A 55 -0.62 4.87 2.63
N ASP A 56 -1.59 4.56 1.79
CA ASP A 56 -2.23 3.25 1.76
C ASP A 56 -1.22 2.18 1.34
N ILE A 57 -0.87 1.29 2.28
CA ILE A 57 0.08 0.20 2.08
C ILE A 57 -0.38 -0.82 1.04
N TRP A 58 -1.69 -1.07 0.93
CA TRP A 58 -2.24 -2.00 -0.05
C TRP A 58 -2.08 -1.45 -1.45
N HIS A 59 -2.42 -0.18 -1.68
CA HIS A 59 -2.19 0.45 -2.98
C HIS A 59 -0.68 0.53 -3.31
N GLY A 60 0.17 0.82 -2.32
CA GLY A 60 1.62 0.83 -2.46
C GLY A 60 2.18 -0.52 -2.92
N THR A 61 1.85 -1.59 -2.19
CA THR A 61 2.32 -2.95 -2.46
C THR A 61 1.71 -3.55 -3.73
N LYS A 62 0.45 -3.26 -4.04
CA LYS A 62 -0.19 -3.63 -5.33
C LYS A 62 0.54 -3.02 -6.52
N ASN A 63 0.93 -1.74 -6.42
CA ASN A 63 1.68 -1.07 -7.47
C ASN A 63 3.12 -1.60 -7.59
N LEU A 64 3.75 -1.97 -6.47
CA LEU A 64 5.04 -2.66 -6.45
C LEU A 64 4.96 -4.00 -7.19
N GLY A 65 3.98 -4.84 -6.84
CA GLY A 65 3.75 -6.13 -7.52
C GLY A 65 3.54 -5.98 -9.03
N LYS A 66 2.72 -5.00 -9.45
CA LYS A 66 2.54 -4.69 -10.88
C LYS A 66 3.83 -4.31 -11.60
N LYS A 67 4.73 -3.56 -10.95
CA LYS A 67 6.04 -3.21 -11.54
C LYS A 67 6.90 -4.46 -11.74
N ILE A 68 6.96 -5.32 -10.73
CA ILE A 68 7.72 -6.58 -10.78
C ILE A 68 7.19 -7.49 -11.89
N ILE A 69 5.88 -7.72 -11.93
CA ILE A 69 5.22 -8.54 -12.97
C ILE A 69 5.54 -7.99 -14.35
N LYS A 70 5.39 -6.68 -14.55
CA LYS A 70 5.67 -6.04 -15.84
C LYS A 70 7.11 -6.32 -16.32
N ILE A 71 8.10 -6.16 -15.44
CA ILE A 71 9.52 -6.37 -15.78
C ILE A 71 9.82 -7.86 -16.02
N SER A 72 9.22 -8.76 -15.22
CA SER A 72 9.38 -10.21 -15.39
C SER A 72 8.84 -10.75 -16.72
N GLN A 73 7.89 -10.03 -17.33
CA GLN A 73 7.20 -10.39 -18.57
C GLN A 73 7.76 -9.67 -19.81
N GLU A 74 8.89 -8.96 -19.68
CA GLU A 74 9.52 -8.27 -20.81
C GLU A 74 9.98 -9.25 -21.91
N LYS A 75 10.04 -8.73 -23.14
CA LYS A 75 10.48 -9.51 -24.31
C LYS A 75 11.92 -10.01 -24.08
N GLY A 76 12.17 -11.27 -24.43
CA GLY A 76 13.46 -11.94 -24.18
C GLY A 76 13.51 -12.74 -22.88
N GLN A 77 12.52 -12.63 -21.98
CA GLN A 77 12.32 -13.49 -20.79
C GLN A 77 13.51 -13.58 -19.81
N LYS A 78 14.48 -12.66 -19.91
CA LYS A 78 15.67 -12.61 -19.04
C LYS A 78 15.32 -12.46 -17.56
N ASN A 79 14.23 -11.74 -17.27
CA ASN A 79 13.77 -11.47 -15.91
C ASN A 79 12.65 -12.43 -15.45
N LYS A 80 12.33 -13.47 -16.22
CA LYS A 80 11.22 -14.39 -15.93
C LYS A 80 11.29 -15.02 -14.53
N PRO A 81 12.46 -15.42 -13.98
CA PRO A 81 12.54 -15.96 -12.63
C PRO A 81 11.98 -15.02 -11.54
N LEU A 82 12.01 -13.71 -11.76
CA LEU A 82 11.49 -12.73 -10.81
C LEU A 82 9.97 -12.84 -10.60
N LEU A 83 9.24 -13.40 -11.58
CA LEU A 83 7.79 -13.57 -11.48
C LEU A 83 7.39 -14.42 -10.26
N GLU A 84 8.13 -15.50 -9.99
CA GLU A 84 7.87 -16.43 -8.88
C GLU A 84 8.10 -15.80 -7.50
N TRP A 85 8.93 -14.76 -7.45
CA TRP A 85 9.28 -14.01 -6.24
C TRP A 85 8.37 -12.80 -5.98
N THR A 86 7.49 -12.46 -6.94
CA THR A 86 6.62 -11.26 -6.84
C THR A 86 5.86 -11.20 -5.52
N LYS A 87 5.25 -12.32 -5.11
CA LYS A 87 4.43 -12.38 -3.89
C LYS A 87 5.29 -12.17 -2.64
N ASP A 88 6.46 -12.80 -2.57
CA ASP A 88 7.35 -12.71 -1.40
C ASP A 88 7.91 -11.29 -1.27
N VAL A 89 8.32 -10.66 -2.37
CA VAL A 89 8.82 -9.28 -2.38
C VAL A 89 7.72 -8.31 -1.92
N VAL A 90 6.49 -8.49 -2.41
CA VAL A 90 5.33 -7.69 -1.99
C VAL A 90 5.02 -7.88 -0.50
N ASN A 91 4.97 -9.13 -0.05
CA ASN A 91 4.70 -9.48 1.34
C ASN A 91 5.82 -8.98 2.27
N HIS A 92 7.08 -9.02 1.82
CA HIS A 92 8.21 -8.50 2.57
C HIS A 92 8.12 -6.99 2.76
N TYR A 93 7.76 -6.24 1.71
CA TYR A 93 7.54 -4.79 1.84
C TYR A 93 6.42 -4.47 2.85
N TRP A 94 5.33 -5.23 2.82
CA TRP A 94 4.24 -5.11 3.81
C TRP A 94 4.72 -5.47 5.22
N HIS A 95 5.48 -6.56 5.35
CA HIS A 95 6.04 -7.00 6.62
C HIS A 95 6.94 -5.92 7.22
N CYS A 96 7.87 -5.37 6.44
CA CYS A 96 8.68 -4.23 6.85
C CYS A 96 7.80 -3.10 7.40
N ALA A 97 6.69 -2.78 6.74
CA ALA A 97 5.81 -1.66 7.14
C ALA A 97 5.13 -1.95 8.48
N THR A 98 4.91 -3.22 8.77
CA THR A 98 4.23 -3.70 9.97
C THR A 98 5.15 -3.69 11.19
N ILE A 99 6.43 -3.99 11.02
CA ILE A 99 7.34 -4.22 12.15
C ILE A 99 8.35 -3.10 12.40
N SER A 100 8.63 -2.25 11.40
CA SER A 100 9.60 -1.16 11.56
C SER A 100 9.09 -0.03 12.44
N ASN A 101 9.98 0.49 13.28
CA ASN A 101 9.73 1.67 14.10
C ASN A 101 10.37 2.94 13.55
N SER A 102 11.23 2.83 12.53
CA SER A 102 11.87 3.96 11.86
C SER A 102 12.04 3.74 10.36
N THR A 103 12.22 4.85 9.62
CA THR A 103 12.49 4.81 8.16
C THR A 103 13.74 3.99 7.88
N GLU A 104 14.78 4.16 8.69
CA GLU A 104 16.08 3.50 8.54
C GLU A 104 15.97 1.99 8.80
N GLU A 105 15.20 1.57 9.81
CA GLU A 105 14.91 0.17 10.08
C GLU A 105 14.14 -0.46 8.90
N PHE A 106 13.11 0.22 8.40
CA PHE A 106 12.36 -0.23 7.23
C PHE A 106 13.24 -0.37 6.01
N GLN A 107 14.09 0.63 5.72
CA GLN A 107 15.02 0.61 4.59
C GLN A 107 16.01 -0.54 4.70
N THR A 108 16.61 -0.73 5.88
CA THR A 108 17.56 -1.81 6.15
C THR A 108 16.93 -3.18 5.89
N MET A 109 15.73 -3.43 6.41
CA MET A 109 15.02 -4.69 6.17
C MET A 109 14.59 -4.84 4.72
N TRP A 110 14.12 -3.76 4.10
CA TRP A 110 13.72 -3.77 2.70
C TRP A 110 14.88 -4.13 1.78
N TYR A 111 16.09 -3.63 2.02
CA TYR A 111 17.28 -4.02 1.27
C TYR A 111 17.64 -5.51 1.45
N GLY A 112 17.33 -6.09 2.62
CA GLY A 112 17.55 -7.50 2.91
C GLY A 112 16.87 -8.46 1.93
N ILE A 113 15.83 -8.04 1.20
CA ILE A 113 15.20 -8.88 0.18
C ILE A 113 16.17 -9.27 -0.93
N LEU A 114 17.15 -8.42 -1.25
CA LEU A 114 18.13 -8.69 -2.31
C LEU A 114 19.06 -9.84 -1.93
N HIS A 115 19.36 -10.01 -0.64
CA HIS A 115 20.12 -11.14 -0.13
C HIS A 115 19.24 -12.39 -0.05
N HIS A 116 18.03 -12.25 0.50
CA HIS A 116 17.11 -13.38 0.68
C HIS A 116 16.77 -14.12 -0.63
N VAL A 117 16.56 -13.39 -1.74
CA VAL A 117 16.19 -14.03 -3.02
C VAL A 117 17.33 -14.81 -3.68
N VAL A 118 18.58 -14.64 -3.22
CA VAL A 118 19.78 -15.36 -3.69
C VAL A 118 20.34 -16.33 -2.65
N ASP A 119 19.54 -16.71 -1.65
CA ASP A 119 19.92 -17.61 -0.54
C ASP A 119 21.00 -17.05 0.40
N GLU A 120 21.19 -15.73 0.41
CA GLU A 120 22.05 -15.05 1.38
C GLU A 120 21.20 -14.60 2.58
N HIS A 121 21.33 -15.31 3.70
CA HIS A 121 20.52 -15.06 4.90
C HIS A 121 21.23 -14.26 5.99
N GLU A 122 22.53 -14.00 5.83
CA GLU A 122 23.35 -13.16 6.70
C GLU A 122 24.22 -12.24 5.84
N TRP A 123 24.30 -10.96 6.19
CA TRP A 123 25.07 -9.95 5.45
C TRP A 123 25.47 -8.77 6.33
N VAL A 124 26.48 -8.03 5.89
CA VAL A 124 26.92 -6.79 6.54
C VAL A 124 26.19 -5.60 5.92
N ALA A 125 25.58 -4.74 6.73
CA ALA A 125 25.05 -3.47 6.22
C ALA A 125 26.18 -2.49 5.93
N SER A 126 26.25 -1.98 4.70
CA SER A 126 27.23 -0.99 4.28
C SER A 126 26.87 0.46 4.65
N TYR A 127 25.72 0.70 5.30
CA TYR A 127 25.23 2.03 5.63
C TYR A 127 25.34 2.29 7.14
N GLU A 128 26.40 3.00 7.52
CA GLU A 128 26.60 3.81 8.73
C GLU A 128 25.79 3.44 9.99
N ARG A 129 26.15 2.34 10.64
CA ARG A 129 26.21 2.28 12.12
C ARG A 129 27.44 1.48 12.51
N GLU A 130 28.31 2.08 13.32
CA GLU A 130 29.57 1.47 13.79
C GLU A 130 29.35 0.18 14.62
N ASP A 131 28.10 -0.18 14.95
CA ASP A 131 27.75 -1.28 15.85
C ASP A 131 26.93 -2.43 15.24
N VAL A 132 26.54 -2.40 13.96
CA VAL A 132 25.74 -3.47 13.33
C VAL A 132 26.58 -4.32 12.39
N SER A 133 27.30 -5.30 12.94
CA SER A 133 28.24 -6.13 12.18
C SER A 133 27.63 -7.38 11.51
N ASN A 134 26.37 -7.74 11.78
CA ASN A 134 25.70 -8.83 11.06
C ASN A 134 24.18 -8.68 11.06
N ILE A 135 23.58 -8.46 9.89
CA ILE A 135 22.13 -8.45 9.67
C ILE A 135 21.73 -9.81 9.13
N ARG A 136 20.54 -10.28 9.52
CA ARG A 136 19.99 -11.55 9.04
C ARG A 136 18.52 -11.44 8.67
N CYS A 137 18.03 -12.39 7.89
CA CYS A 137 16.60 -12.49 7.62
C CYS A 137 15.78 -12.65 8.90
N ASN A 138 14.63 -11.99 8.98
CA ASN A 138 13.71 -12.05 10.12
C ASN A 138 12.71 -13.21 9.99
N HIS A 139 13.21 -14.43 9.83
CA HIS A 139 12.39 -15.65 9.81
C HIS A 139 13.12 -16.82 10.49
N GLY A 140 12.35 -17.80 10.96
CA GLY A 140 12.90 -19.08 11.42
C GLY A 140 13.45 -19.93 10.26
N PRO A 141 13.86 -21.18 10.52
CA PRO A 141 14.32 -22.09 9.46
C PRO A 141 13.27 -22.21 8.34
N LEU A 142 13.72 -22.12 7.10
CA LEU A 142 12.84 -22.34 5.95
C LEU A 142 12.41 -23.82 5.89
N PRO A 143 11.18 -24.11 5.41
CA PRO A 143 10.74 -25.49 5.23
C PRO A 143 11.71 -26.28 4.34
N PRO A 144 12.09 -27.50 4.73
CA PRO A 144 13.06 -28.32 3.98
C PRO A 144 12.54 -28.75 2.60
N ASP A 145 11.22 -28.71 2.40
CA ASP A 145 10.52 -29.05 1.16
C ASP A 145 10.20 -27.82 0.29
N ARG A 146 10.79 -26.65 0.59
CA ARG A 146 10.63 -25.43 -0.21
C ARG A 146 11.07 -25.69 -1.66
N ASN A 147 10.09 -25.77 -2.55
CA ASN A 147 10.30 -26.00 -3.99
C ASN A 147 10.37 -24.69 -4.81
N LYS A 148 10.98 -23.62 -4.26
CA LYS A 148 11.13 -22.33 -4.94
C LYS A 148 12.60 -22.09 -5.28
N ALA A 149 12.89 -21.91 -6.57
CA ALA A 149 14.23 -21.60 -7.03
C ALA A 149 14.66 -20.20 -6.56
N TYR A 150 15.91 -20.12 -6.08
CA TYR A 150 16.55 -18.83 -5.85
C TYR A 150 16.90 -18.15 -7.17
N LEU A 151 17.00 -16.83 -7.14
CA LEU A 151 17.59 -16.09 -8.25
C LEU A 151 19.09 -16.35 -8.27
N GLU A 152 19.67 -16.39 -9.47
CA GLU A 152 21.11 -16.36 -9.62
C GLU A 152 21.62 -14.96 -9.24
N LYS A 153 22.64 -14.92 -8.38
CA LYS A 153 23.27 -13.68 -7.95
C LYS A 153 23.84 -12.93 -9.16
N ASP A 154 23.59 -11.62 -9.17
CA ASP A 154 23.98 -10.69 -10.24
C ASP A 154 23.48 -11.07 -11.65
N SER A 155 22.42 -11.88 -11.73
CA SER A 155 21.68 -12.11 -12.97
C SER A 155 20.82 -10.91 -13.36
N ASP A 156 20.37 -10.87 -14.63
CA ASP A 156 19.43 -9.86 -15.14
C ASP A 156 18.19 -9.71 -14.21
N ALA A 157 17.65 -10.83 -13.71
CA ALA A 157 16.50 -10.83 -12.81
C ALA A 157 16.81 -10.24 -11.42
N HIS A 158 17.99 -10.54 -10.88
CA HIS A 158 18.45 -10.00 -9.59
C HIS A 158 18.71 -8.48 -9.70
N ASP A 159 19.38 -8.04 -10.76
CA ASP A 159 19.64 -6.61 -11.00
C ASP A 159 18.36 -5.83 -11.32
N ALA A 160 17.40 -6.44 -12.02
CA ALA A 160 16.08 -5.87 -12.20
C ALA A 160 15.36 -5.61 -10.86
N LEU A 161 15.43 -6.57 -9.93
CA LEU A 161 14.90 -6.38 -8.57
C LEU A 161 15.68 -5.31 -7.81
N ARG A 162 17.02 -5.31 -7.88
CA ARG A 162 17.89 -4.30 -7.28
C ARG A 162 17.47 -2.88 -7.67
N ASN A 163 17.20 -2.65 -8.95
CA ASN A 163 16.74 -1.36 -9.46
C ASN A 163 15.38 -0.92 -8.88
N ILE A 164 14.47 -1.86 -8.61
CA ILE A 164 13.19 -1.57 -7.96
C ILE A 164 13.40 -1.27 -6.48
N VAL A 165 14.16 -2.12 -5.79
CA VAL A 165 14.44 -2.02 -4.36
C VAL A 165 15.14 -0.69 -4.05
N MET A 166 16.13 -0.32 -4.85
CA MET A 166 16.93 0.90 -4.68
C MET A 166 16.34 2.14 -5.37
N ASP A 167 15.12 2.07 -5.91
CA ASP A 167 14.47 3.22 -6.57
C ASP A 167 14.38 4.41 -5.61
N LYS A 168 15.05 5.52 -5.95
CA LYS A 168 15.12 6.72 -5.10
C LYS A 168 13.74 7.26 -4.72
N ARG A 169 12.75 7.16 -5.61
CA ARG A 169 11.40 7.64 -5.33
C ARG A 169 10.69 6.72 -4.34
N LEU A 170 10.82 5.40 -4.48
CA LEU A 170 10.32 4.44 -3.50
C LEU A 170 10.97 4.72 -2.13
N GLN A 171 12.29 4.82 -2.10
CA GLN A 171 13.08 5.08 -0.89
C GLN A 171 12.62 6.35 -0.17
N ASN A 172 12.52 7.47 -0.89
CA ASN A 172 12.05 8.74 -0.33
C ASN A 172 10.60 8.70 0.17
N ASN A 173 9.79 7.73 -0.24
CA ASN A 173 8.40 7.61 0.17
C ASN A 173 8.18 6.60 1.30
N ILE A 174 9.21 5.86 1.73
CA ILE A 174 9.09 4.82 2.76
C ILE A 174 8.45 5.34 4.06
N HIS A 175 8.83 6.55 4.48
CA HIS A 175 8.31 7.16 5.70
C HIS A 175 6.77 7.30 5.71
N TYR A 176 6.12 7.38 4.54
CA TYR A 176 4.65 7.41 4.45
C TYR A 176 4.00 6.06 4.77
N TYR A 177 4.73 4.95 4.68
CA TYR A 177 4.22 3.59 4.90
C TYR A 177 4.49 3.03 6.30
N LEU A 178 5.30 3.72 7.12
CA LEU A 178 5.73 3.25 8.44
C LEU A 178 4.59 2.90 9.41
N ASN A 179 3.40 3.47 9.23
CA ASN A 179 2.25 3.20 10.11
C ASN A 179 1.37 2.06 9.60
N CYS A 180 1.77 1.37 8.52
CA CYS A 180 1.06 0.27 7.89
C CYS A 180 -0.46 0.53 7.76
N ARG A 181 -0.84 1.71 7.27
CA ARG A 181 -2.25 2.09 7.13
C ARG A 181 -2.83 1.56 5.83
N SER A 182 -4.04 1.01 5.89
CA SER A 182 -4.83 0.62 4.72
C SER A 182 -6.19 1.32 4.75
N THR A 183 -6.74 1.60 3.58
CA THR A 183 -8.10 2.12 3.40
C THR A 183 -9.08 1.03 2.92
N SER A 184 -8.71 -0.25 3.02
CA SER A 184 -9.53 -1.40 2.63
C SER A 184 -10.93 -1.37 3.23
N ASP A 185 -11.06 -1.01 4.51
CA ASP A 185 -12.37 -0.87 5.18
C ASP A 185 -13.31 0.14 4.50
N LEU A 186 -12.75 1.13 3.77
CA LEU A 186 -13.52 2.12 3.02
C LEU A 186 -13.96 1.60 1.65
N GLU A 187 -13.34 0.54 1.10
CA GLU A 187 -13.68 0.02 -0.23
C GLU A 187 -15.12 -0.51 -0.26
N THR A 188 -15.53 -1.24 0.78
CA THR A 188 -16.91 -1.73 0.90
C THR A 188 -17.91 -0.56 0.91
N PHE A 189 -17.62 0.51 1.66
CA PHE A 189 -18.46 1.71 1.66
C PHE A 189 -18.44 2.43 0.30
N GLN A 190 -17.28 2.57 -0.33
CA GLN A 190 -17.10 3.20 -1.63
C GLN A 190 -17.88 2.47 -2.73
N ASN A 191 -17.88 1.13 -2.71
CA ASN A 191 -18.67 0.29 -3.60
C ASN A 191 -20.17 0.50 -3.41
N LEU A 192 -20.62 0.64 -2.16
CA LEU A 192 -22.02 0.95 -1.87
C LEU A 192 -22.41 2.34 -2.38
N ILE A 193 -21.56 3.36 -2.20
CA ILE A 193 -21.76 4.68 -2.80
C ILE A 193 -21.95 4.55 -4.33
N LEU A 194 -21.18 3.71 -5.01
CA LEU A 194 -21.31 3.50 -6.46
C LEU A 194 -22.63 2.84 -6.86
N ALA A 195 -23.23 2.01 -6.00
CA ALA A 195 -24.55 1.44 -6.23
C ALA A 195 -25.65 2.52 -6.18
N TYR A 196 -25.56 3.44 -5.21
CA TYR A 196 -26.53 4.52 -5.05
C TYR A 196 -26.30 5.72 -5.99
N ALA A 197 -25.04 6.01 -6.31
CA ALA A 197 -24.57 7.19 -7.05
C ALA A 197 -23.50 6.79 -8.08
N SER A 198 -23.88 5.95 -9.04
CA SER A 198 -22.99 5.49 -10.11
C SER A 198 -22.32 6.64 -10.86
N LYS A 199 -21.00 6.53 -11.07
CA LYS A 199 -20.17 7.46 -11.86
C LYS A 199 -20.63 7.62 -13.32
N ARG A 200 -21.54 6.76 -13.80
CA ARG A 200 -22.07 6.79 -15.19
C ARG A 200 -23.14 7.87 -15.41
N HIS A 201 -23.65 8.46 -14.34
CA HIS A 201 -24.69 9.49 -14.43
C HIS A 201 -24.21 10.79 -13.78
N ALA A 202 -24.64 11.91 -14.34
CA ALA A 202 -24.48 13.22 -13.71
C ALA A 202 -25.59 13.43 -12.68
N TYR A 203 -25.23 13.95 -11.51
CA TYR A 203 -26.18 14.30 -10.46
C TYR A 203 -25.99 15.76 -10.07
N THR A 204 -27.08 16.45 -9.80
CA THR A 204 -27.00 17.76 -9.15
C THR A 204 -26.47 17.60 -7.72
N PRO A 205 -25.80 18.61 -7.13
CA PRO A 205 -25.24 18.49 -5.79
C PRO A 205 -26.25 18.05 -4.70
N PRO A 206 -27.52 18.51 -4.68
CA PRO A 206 -28.51 18.01 -3.71
C PRO A 206 -28.83 16.53 -3.90
N VAL A 207 -28.99 16.07 -5.15
CA VAL A 207 -29.28 14.66 -5.46
C VAL A 207 -28.10 13.76 -5.11
N TYR A 208 -26.89 14.16 -5.47
CA TYR A 208 -25.67 13.43 -5.10
C TYR A 208 -25.56 13.30 -3.58
N ARG A 209 -25.81 14.40 -2.84
CA ARG A 209 -25.78 14.39 -1.37
C ARG A 209 -26.83 13.45 -0.78
N ALA A 210 -28.07 13.48 -1.27
CA ALA A 210 -29.12 12.59 -0.80
C ALA A 210 -28.77 11.12 -1.00
N ARG A 211 -28.25 10.76 -2.19
CA ARG A 211 -27.83 9.39 -2.51
C ARG A 211 -26.65 8.91 -1.65
N ASN A 212 -25.65 9.75 -1.42
CA ASN A 212 -24.54 9.42 -0.51
C ASN A 212 -25.02 9.20 0.93
N ARG A 213 -26.01 9.98 1.40
CA ARG A 213 -26.60 9.77 2.73
C ARG A 213 -27.35 8.44 2.82
N LEU A 214 -28.07 8.04 1.77
CA LEU A 214 -28.73 6.73 1.72
C LEU A 214 -27.69 5.59 1.76
N ALA A 215 -26.61 5.70 0.98
CA ALA A 215 -25.51 4.73 1.04
C ALA A 215 -24.89 4.66 2.45
N ALA A 216 -24.71 5.79 3.13
CA ALA A 216 -24.17 5.82 4.49
C ALA A 216 -25.12 5.17 5.51
N LEU A 217 -26.43 5.42 5.43
CA LEU A 217 -27.43 4.77 6.26
C LEU A 217 -27.43 3.25 6.03
N ASP A 218 -27.38 2.83 4.76
CA ASP A 218 -27.34 1.43 4.38
C ASP A 218 -26.07 0.74 4.90
N HIS A 219 -24.89 1.34 4.67
CA HIS A 219 -23.62 0.85 5.20
C HIS A 219 -23.68 0.69 6.72
N ASN A 220 -24.11 1.72 7.45
CA ASN A 220 -24.18 1.69 8.91
C ASN A 220 -25.14 0.61 9.44
N ASN A 221 -26.25 0.35 8.74
CA ASN A 221 -27.18 -0.73 9.09
C ASN A 221 -26.63 -2.14 8.82
N HIS A 222 -25.57 -2.23 8.01
CA HIS A 222 -24.92 -3.48 7.64
C HIS A 222 -23.56 -3.69 8.35
N LEU A 223 -23.09 -2.70 9.12
CA LEU A 223 -21.91 -2.85 9.97
C LEU A 223 -22.13 -3.98 10.99
N GLY A 224 -21.14 -4.88 11.11
CA GLY A 224 -21.17 -5.97 12.09
C GLY A 224 -22.01 -7.19 11.71
N ARG A 225 -22.51 -7.30 10.46
CA ARG A 225 -23.12 -8.55 10.00
C ARG A 225 -22.10 -9.69 9.97
N SER A 226 -22.54 -10.85 10.44
CA SER A 226 -21.75 -12.09 10.38
C SER A 226 -21.37 -12.40 8.93
N ILE A 227 -20.13 -12.85 8.74
CA ILE A 227 -19.65 -13.28 7.42
C ILE A 227 -20.54 -14.41 6.92
N LEU A 228 -20.99 -14.33 5.67
CA LEU A 228 -21.72 -15.42 5.02
C LEU A 228 -20.77 -16.61 4.87
N VAL A 229 -21.01 -17.64 5.66
CA VAL A 229 -20.36 -18.95 5.53
C VAL A 229 -21.15 -19.73 4.48
N LYS A 230 -20.50 -20.09 3.38
CA LYS A 230 -21.10 -20.97 2.38
C LYS A 230 -21.27 -22.39 2.94
N SER A 231 -22.08 -23.20 2.28
CA SER A 231 -22.29 -24.60 2.65
C SER A 231 -21.02 -25.46 2.67
N ASP A 232 -19.96 -25.02 1.99
CA ASP A 232 -18.64 -25.65 1.96
C ASP A 232 -17.67 -25.16 3.06
N GLY A 233 -18.15 -24.28 3.96
CA GLY A 233 -17.33 -23.69 5.02
C GLY A 233 -16.49 -22.47 4.60
N SER A 234 -16.46 -22.11 3.31
CA SER A 234 -15.74 -20.93 2.84
C SER A 234 -16.42 -19.64 3.33
N GLN A 235 -15.61 -18.75 3.91
CA GLN A 235 -16.03 -17.44 4.37
C GLN A 235 -15.78 -16.41 3.27
N ARG A 236 -16.82 -15.68 2.86
CA ARG A 236 -16.65 -14.59 1.89
C ARG A 236 -16.59 -13.26 2.64
N SER A 237 -15.39 -12.70 2.81
CA SER A 237 -15.25 -11.32 3.28
C SER A 237 -15.96 -10.36 2.31
N ALA A 238 -16.49 -9.24 2.83
CA ALA A 238 -17.12 -8.21 2.00
C ALA A 238 -16.15 -7.62 0.96
N ASP A 239 -14.85 -7.83 1.18
CA ASP A 239 -13.73 -7.26 0.43
C ASP A 239 -13.20 -8.23 -0.65
N GLY A 240 -13.84 -9.40 -0.82
CA GLY A 240 -13.55 -10.31 -1.92
C GLY A 240 -12.21 -11.05 -1.81
N HIS A 241 -11.61 -11.09 -0.63
CA HIS A 241 -10.39 -11.84 -0.37
C HIS A 241 -10.65 -12.98 0.62
N ASP A 242 -10.28 -14.20 0.21
CA ASP A 242 -10.19 -15.35 1.09
C ASP A 242 -9.02 -15.09 2.06
N LEU A 243 -9.32 -15.11 3.36
CA LEU A 243 -8.31 -15.11 4.41
C LEU A 243 -7.68 -16.51 4.43
N ASN A 244 -6.42 -16.61 4.03
CA ASN A 244 -5.56 -17.76 4.30
C ASN A 244 -4.51 -17.39 5.34
#